data_AF-A0A934AVL7-F1
#
_entry.id   AF-A0A934AVL7-F1
#
_cell.length_a   1.000
_cell.length_b   1.000
_cell.length_c   1.000
_cell.angle_alpha   90.00
_cell.angle_beta   90.00
_cell.angle_gamma   90.00
#
_symmetry.space_group_name_H-M   'P 1'
#
loop_
_entity.id
_entity.type
_entity.pdbx_description
1 polymer ?
#
loop_
_entity_poly.entity_id
_entity_poly.type
_entity_poly.pdbx_seq_one_letter_code
_entity_poly.pdbx_strand_id
1 'polypeptide(L)'
;MKLREQKGFTLIEVIVVAGIIAILAGILVPLIFKEIDESKITRASADVKSISAAMLVFKKDTGAWPMMDGGCAPNVTFLSGSGNLPADLAAMGYDTGVASSYDSHLSTDVGGCYTNWKGSYMAVVAKDPWGNSYVTNANAFAVAGQPVWIISAGPNGILETPTNSAAVADGIDDVGVRIK
;
A
#
# COMPACT_ATOMS: atom_id res chain seq x y z
N MET A 1 36.05 -17.25 60.44
CA MET A 1 35.31 -16.62 59.34
C MET A 1 35.50 -17.49 58.11
N LYS A 2 34.53 -18.33 57.74
CA LYS A 2 34.66 -19.24 56.59
C LYS A 2 34.61 -18.41 55.30
N LEU A 3 35.72 -18.32 54.58
CA LEU A 3 35.77 -17.75 53.23
C LEU A 3 34.95 -18.66 52.31
N ARG A 4 33.85 -18.13 51.77
CA ARG A 4 33.07 -18.81 50.73
C ARG A 4 33.95 -18.90 49.47
N GLU A 5 34.20 -20.12 49.00
CA GLU A 5 34.84 -20.33 47.70
C GLU A 5 33.93 -19.76 46.61
N GLN A 6 34.40 -18.74 45.89
CA GLN A 6 33.73 -18.25 44.70
C GLN A 6 34.03 -19.23 43.56
N LYS A 7 33.03 -20.02 43.17
CA LYS A 7 33.11 -20.84 41.96
C LYS A 7 33.14 -19.91 40.74
N GLY A 8 34.26 -19.91 40.02
CA GLY A 8 34.41 -19.19 38.75
C GLY A 8 33.70 -19.91 37.61
N PHE A 9 33.28 -19.15 36.60
CA PHE A 9 32.74 -19.68 35.35
C PHE A 9 33.82 -20.45 34.58
N THR A 10 33.46 -21.60 34.02
CA THR A 10 34.35 -22.36 33.15
C THR A 10 34.26 -21.87 31.71
N LEU A 11 35.38 -21.92 30.95
CA LEU A 11 35.39 -21.61 29.52
C LEU A 11 34.41 -22.51 28.74
N ILE A 12 34.27 -23.78 29.16
CA ILE A 12 33.39 -24.74 28.52
C ILE A 12 31.90 -24.38 28.69
N GLU A 13 31.49 -23.86 29.85
CA GLU A 13 30.10 -23.37 30.04
C GLU A 13 29.75 -22.24 29.08
N VAL A 14 30.65 -21.27 28.91
CA VAL A 14 30.39 -20.12 28.04
C VAL A 14 30.30 -20.56 26.58
N ILE A 15 31.16 -21.49 26.15
CA ILE A 15 31.15 -22.01 24.77
C ILE A 15 29.87 -22.82 24.49
N VAL A 16 29.43 -23.67 25.42
CA VAL A 16 28.19 -24.45 25.26
C VAL A 16 26.98 -23.53 25.17
N VAL A 17 26.89 -22.52 26.05
CA VAL A 17 25.78 -21.55 26.03
C VAL A 17 25.79 -20.74 24.73
N ALA A 18 26.96 -20.24 24.31
CA ALA A 18 27.10 -19.53 23.04
C ALA A 18 26.72 -20.40 21.83
N GLY A 19 27.06 -21.70 21.86
CA GLY A 19 26.68 -22.66 20.83
C GLY A 19 25.17 -22.85 20.72
N ILE A 20 24.46 -22.99 21.86
CA ILE A 20 23.00 -23.10 21.87
C ILE A 20 22.36 -21.80 21.35
N ILE A 21 22.85 -20.63 21.78
CA ILE A 21 22.35 -19.32 21.30
C ILE A 21 22.55 -19.18 19.78
N ALA A 22 23.70 -19.59 19.25
CA ALA A 22 23.97 -19.53 17.82
C ALA A 22 23.01 -20.41 17.00
N ILE A 23 22.70 -21.62 17.48
CA ILE A 23 21.74 -22.52 16.83
C ILE A 23 20.33 -21.92 16.87
N LEU A 24 19.90 -21.44 18.03
CA LEU A 24 18.58 -20.83 18.18
C LEU A 24 18.42 -19.56 17.32
N ALA A 25 19.43 -18.69 17.32
CA ALA A 25 19.45 -17.49 16.51
C ALA A 25 19.42 -17.82 15.00
N GLY A 26 20.15 -18.85 14.57
CA GLY A 26 20.17 -19.29 13.17
C GLY A 26 18.81 -19.72 12.64
N ILE A 27 17.95 -20.32 13.47
CA ILE A 27 16.60 -20.73 13.09
C ILE A 27 15.61 -19.55 13.16
N LEU A 28 15.74 -18.71 14.19
CA LEU A 28 14.76 -17.66 14.49
C LEU A 28 14.80 -16.51 13.49
N VAL A 29 15.99 -16.10 13.03
CA VAL A 29 16.18 -14.95 12.14
C VAL A 29 15.41 -15.06 10.81
N PRO A 30 15.54 -16.14 10.00
CA PRO A 30 14.80 -16.23 8.74
C PRO A 30 13.28 -16.33 8.94
N LEU A 31 12.83 -16.93 10.06
CA LEU A 31 11.41 -17.00 10.39
C LEU A 31 10.82 -15.62 10.62
N ILE A 32 11.51 -14.75 11.36
CA ILE A 32 11.04 -13.38 11.63
C ILE A 32 10.94 -12.57 10.34
N PHE A 33 11.92 -12.65 9.45
CA PHE A 33 11.88 -11.91 8.18
C PHE A 33 10.68 -12.30 7.31
N LYS A 34 10.39 -13.60 7.22
CA LYS A 34 9.21 -14.10 6.50
C LYS A 34 7.91 -13.52 7.05
N GLU A 35 7.74 -13.54 8.38
CA GLU A 35 6.55 -12.98 9.04
C GLU A 35 6.41 -11.47 8.81
N ILE A 36 7.54 -10.74 8.83
CA ILE A 36 7.54 -9.31 8.52
C ILE A 36 7.05 -9.08 7.08
N ASP A 37 7.52 -9.84 6.11
CA ASP A 37 7.12 -9.64 4.72
C ASP A 37 5.65 -10.02 4.47
N GLU A 38 5.15 -11.10 5.08
CA GLU A 38 3.72 -11.43 5.04
C GLU A 38 2.86 -10.35 5.72
N SER A 39 3.33 -9.75 6.81
CA SER A 39 2.64 -8.65 7.48
C SER A 39 2.56 -7.39 6.61
N LYS A 40 3.59 -7.10 5.80
CA LYS A 40 3.59 -5.99 4.85
C LYS A 40 2.54 -6.22 3.76
N ILE A 41 2.50 -7.41 3.17
CA ILE A 41 1.50 -7.76 2.14
C ILE A 41 0.08 -7.65 2.71
N THR A 42 -0.13 -8.16 3.93
CA THR A 42 -1.42 -8.07 4.62
C THR A 42 -1.84 -6.63 4.86
N ARG A 43 -0.91 -5.78 5.29
CA ARG A 43 -1.14 -4.35 5.46
C ARG A 43 -1.50 -3.67 4.15
N ALA A 44 -0.71 -3.88 3.10
CA ALA A 44 -1.00 -3.30 1.78
C ALA A 44 -2.37 -3.74 1.25
N SER A 45 -2.75 -5.01 1.46
CA SER A 45 -4.08 -5.54 1.10
C SER A 45 -5.21 -4.87 1.89
N ALA A 46 -5.00 -4.60 3.18
CA ALA A 46 -5.96 -3.87 4.00
C ALA A 46 -6.09 -2.41 3.54
N ASP A 47 -4.97 -1.76 3.21
CA ASP A 47 -4.93 -0.37 2.79
C ASP A 47 -5.67 -0.17 1.45
N VAL A 48 -5.42 -1.01 0.43
CA VAL A 48 -6.17 -0.92 -0.86
C VAL A 48 -7.67 -1.18 -0.68
N LYS A 49 -8.05 -2.09 0.23
CA LYS A 49 -9.46 -2.33 0.57
C LYS A 49 -10.08 -1.13 1.28
N SER A 50 -9.35 -0.48 2.18
CA SER A 50 -9.80 0.74 2.85
C SER A 50 -10.00 1.89 1.85
N ILE A 51 -9.03 2.09 0.95
CA ILE A 51 -9.12 3.10 -0.12
C ILE A 51 -10.34 2.83 -1.01
N SER A 52 -10.51 1.60 -1.48
CA SER A 52 -11.66 1.23 -2.31
C SER A 52 -13.01 1.46 -1.61
N ALA A 53 -13.12 1.10 -0.33
CA ALA A 53 -14.32 1.34 0.46
C ALA A 53 -14.61 2.84 0.59
N ALA A 54 -13.58 3.65 0.87
CA ALA A 54 -13.71 5.10 0.97
C ALA A 54 -14.17 5.72 -0.36
N MET A 55 -13.62 5.29 -1.49
CA MET A 55 -14.03 5.76 -2.82
C MET A 55 -15.48 5.35 -3.16
N LEU A 56 -15.93 4.17 -2.75
CA LEU A 56 -17.31 3.73 -2.94
C LEU A 56 -18.30 4.54 -2.10
N VAL A 57 -17.95 4.85 -0.84
CA VAL A 57 -18.76 5.71 0.02
C VAL A 57 -18.78 7.14 -0.53
N PHE A 58 -17.62 7.67 -0.94
CA PHE A 58 -17.50 8.98 -1.58
C PHE A 58 -18.45 9.09 -2.78
N LYS A 59 -18.45 8.10 -3.66
CA LYS A 59 -19.34 8.08 -4.82
C LYS A 59 -20.81 7.99 -4.42
N LYS A 60 -21.12 7.20 -3.39
CA LYS A 60 -22.50 7.06 -2.89
C LYS A 60 -23.04 8.40 -2.39
N ASP A 61 -22.23 9.20 -1.72
CA ASP A 61 -22.64 10.47 -1.14
C ASP A 61 -22.64 11.63 -2.16
N THR A 62 -21.59 11.72 -2.99
CA THR A 62 -21.41 12.84 -3.94
C THR A 62 -22.02 12.58 -5.32
N GLY A 63 -22.33 11.32 -5.64
CA GLY A 63 -22.79 10.89 -6.96
C GLY A 63 -21.70 10.83 -8.03
N ALA A 64 -20.49 11.31 -7.74
CA ALA A 64 -19.37 11.40 -8.66
C ALA A 64 -18.17 10.58 -8.19
N TRP A 65 -17.28 10.22 -9.12
CA TRP A 65 -15.97 9.65 -8.78
C TRP A 65 -14.97 10.78 -8.49
N PRO A 66 -13.87 10.50 -7.77
CA PRO A 66 -12.83 11.48 -7.45
C PRO A 66 -11.99 11.85 -8.68
N MET A 67 -12.61 12.43 -9.71
CA MET A 67 -11.99 12.75 -11.00
C MET A 67 -12.03 14.26 -11.33
N MET A 68 -12.41 15.12 -10.38
CA MET A 68 -12.55 16.56 -10.60
C MET A 68 -11.26 17.31 -10.27
N ASP A 69 -10.75 18.19 -11.13
CA ASP A 69 -9.65 19.08 -10.76
C ASP A 69 -10.09 20.20 -9.80
N GLY A 70 -9.15 21.07 -9.42
CA GLY A 70 -9.43 22.25 -8.60
C GLY A 70 -10.37 23.29 -9.25
N GLY A 71 -10.71 23.14 -10.54
CA GLY A 71 -11.74 23.90 -11.25
C GLY A 71 -13.08 23.17 -11.33
N CYS A 72 -13.20 22.01 -10.69
CA CYS A 72 -14.37 21.14 -10.67
C CYS A 72 -14.69 20.48 -12.02
N ALA A 73 -13.71 20.38 -12.92
CA ALA A 73 -13.84 19.71 -14.21
C ALA A 73 -13.39 18.24 -14.11
N PRO A 74 -14.10 17.27 -14.72
CA PRO A 74 -13.75 15.85 -14.64
C PRO A 74 -12.58 15.48 -15.58
N ASN A 75 -11.37 15.97 -15.30
CA ASN A 75 -10.18 15.78 -16.15
C ASN A 75 -9.04 15.03 -15.45
N VAL A 76 -9.17 14.65 -14.18
CA VAL A 76 -8.13 13.90 -13.47
C VAL A 76 -8.06 12.49 -14.04
N THR A 77 -6.92 12.14 -14.62
CA THR A 77 -6.67 10.84 -15.26
C THR A 77 -5.98 9.86 -14.33
N PHE A 78 -5.31 10.35 -13.28
CA PHE A 78 -4.53 9.54 -12.36
C PHE A 78 -4.66 10.01 -10.92
N LEU A 79 -4.78 9.05 -10.00
CA LEU A 79 -4.79 9.30 -8.57
C LEU A 79 -3.65 8.56 -7.88
N SER A 80 -2.92 9.25 -7.01
CA SER A 80 -1.87 8.64 -6.19
C SER A 80 -1.97 9.00 -4.72
N GLY A 81 -1.43 8.14 -3.86
CA GLY A 81 -1.22 8.40 -2.44
C GLY A 81 0.07 9.16 -2.18
N SER A 82 0.48 9.17 -0.91
CA SER A 82 1.82 9.61 -0.54
C SER A 82 2.85 8.52 -0.83
N GLY A 83 4.08 8.91 -1.18
CA GLY A 83 5.19 7.98 -1.45
C GLY A 83 5.78 8.14 -2.84
N ASN A 84 6.69 7.23 -3.20
CA ASN A 84 7.31 7.20 -4.52
C ASN A 84 6.34 6.63 -5.55
N LEU A 85 6.23 7.26 -6.72
CA LEU A 85 5.44 6.67 -7.80
C LEU A 85 6.10 5.37 -8.29
N PRO A 86 5.32 4.31 -8.50
CA PRO A 86 5.81 3.08 -9.11
C PRO A 86 6.47 3.30 -10.47
N ALA A 87 7.44 2.44 -10.81
CA ALA A 87 7.97 2.35 -12.16
C ALA A 87 6.94 1.73 -13.12
N ASP A 88 7.15 1.92 -14.43
CA ASP A 88 6.38 1.29 -15.51
C ASP A 88 4.87 1.58 -15.58
N LEU A 89 4.39 2.60 -14.84
CA LEU A 89 2.99 3.07 -14.90
C LEU A 89 2.48 3.27 -16.33
N ALA A 90 3.23 4.00 -17.15
CA ALA A 90 2.83 4.29 -18.53
C ALA A 90 2.82 3.04 -19.41
N ALA A 91 3.77 2.12 -19.20
CA ALA A 91 3.83 0.85 -19.93
C ALA A 91 2.64 -0.05 -19.59
N MET A 92 2.16 0.01 -18.34
CA MET A 92 0.98 -0.72 -17.85
C MET A 92 -0.36 -0.02 -18.18
N GLY A 93 -0.33 1.12 -18.87
CA GLY A 93 -1.52 1.84 -19.32
C GLY A 93 -2.14 2.80 -18.29
N TYR A 94 -1.40 3.17 -17.24
CA TYR A 94 -1.81 4.21 -16.28
C TYR A 94 -1.42 5.59 -16.82
N ASP A 95 -2.42 6.44 -17.07
CA ASP A 95 -2.25 7.75 -17.70
C ASP A 95 -1.98 8.85 -16.66
N THR A 96 -0.71 9.18 -16.45
CA THR A 96 -0.25 10.21 -15.50
C THR A 96 -0.38 11.66 -16.00
N GLY A 97 -1.03 11.90 -17.15
CA GLY A 97 -1.12 13.23 -17.78
C GLY A 97 -1.77 14.31 -16.91
N VAL A 98 -2.83 13.97 -16.17
CA VAL A 98 -3.48 14.84 -15.19
C VAL A 98 -3.58 14.11 -13.85
N ALA A 99 -2.51 14.21 -13.06
CA ALA A 99 -2.40 13.57 -11.76
C ALA A 99 -3.00 14.42 -10.62
N SER A 100 -3.72 13.76 -9.72
CA SER A 100 -4.15 14.32 -8.43
C SER A 100 -3.86 13.32 -7.30
N SER A 101 -4.00 13.75 -6.05
CA SER A 101 -3.75 12.89 -4.89
C SER A 101 -5.05 12.38 -4.28
N TYR A 102 -5.08 11.16 -3.72
CA TYR A 102 -6.26 10.67 -2.99
C TYR A 102 -6.68 11.62 -1.87
N ASP A 103 -5.71 12.25 -1.20
CA ASP A 103 -5.94 13.19 -0.11
C ASP A 103 -6.78 14.41 -0.56
N SER A 104 -6.55 14.89 -1.77
CA SER A 104 -7.25 16.04 -2.36
C SER A 104 -8.74 15.81 -2.65
N HIS A 105 -9.20 14.55 -2.62
CA HIS A 105 -10.61 14.21 -2.87
C HIS A 105 -11.27 13.45 -1.71
N LEU A 106 -10.53 12.54 -1.06
CA LEU A 106 -11.05 11.66 0.00
C LEU A 106 -10.88 12.25 1.39
N SER A 107 -9.79 12.97 1.62
CA SER A 107 -9.48 13.58 2.93
C SER A 107 -9.93 15.04 2.98
N THR A 108 -9.79 15.75 1.86
CA THR A 108 -10.24 17.13 1.67
C THR A 108 -11.05 17.23 0.37
N ASP A 109 -11.92 18.24 0.27
CA ASP A 109 -12.57 18.62 -0.99
C ASP A 109 -11.85 19.86 -1.54
N VAL A 110 -10.73 19.64 -2.24
CA VAL A 110 -9.94 20.72 -2.82
C VAL A 110 -10.74 21.37 -3.93
N GLY A 111 -11.30 22.55 -3.65
CA GLY A 111 -12.12 23.32 -4.58
C GLY A 111 -13.63 23.32 -4.27
N GLY A 112 -14.09 22.50 -3.32
CA GLY A 112 -15.53 22.43 -3.00
C GLY A 112 -16.35 21.88 -4.16
N CYS A 113 -15.76 20.99 -4.95
CA CYS A 113 -16.28 20.59 -6.25
C CYS A 113 -17.40 19.55 -6.16
N TYR A 114 -17.49 18.87 -5.01
CA TYR A 114 -18.43 17.78 -4.82
C TYR A 114 -19.65 18.24 -4.03
N THR A 115 -20.81 18.26 -4.70
CA THR A 115 -22.09 18.45 -4.01
C THR A 115 -22.32 17.31 -3.02
N ASN A 116 -22.82 17.62 -1.82
CA ASN A 116 -23.06 16.65 -0.74
C ASN A 116 -21.80 15.93 -0.21
N TRP A 117 -20.61 16.52 -0.34
CA TRP A 117 -19.44 16.04 0.38
C TRP A 117 -19.69 16.15 1.90
N LYS A 118 -19.66 15.00 2.61
CA LYS A 118 -20.05 14.93 4.03
C LYS A 118 -18.90 15.01 5.03
N GLY A 119 -17.66 15.07 4.55
CA GLY A 119 -16.48 15.02 5.41
C GLY A 119 -15.37 14.16 4.82
N SER A 120 -14.29 14.03 5.58
CA SER A 120 -13.20 13.11 5.27
C SER A 120 -13.74 11.67 5.26
N TYR A 121 -13.65 11.01 4.11
CA TYR A 121 -14.01 9.60 3.94
C TYR A 121 -12.90 8.66 4.39
N MET A 122 -11.68 9.18 4.47
CA MET A 122 -10.52 8.48 5.00
C MET A 122 -9.44 9.49 5.42
N ALA A 123 -8.64 9.10 6.42
CA ALA A 123 -7.40 9.80 6.74
C ALA A 123 -6.43 9.77 5.54
N VAL A 124 -5.41 10.63 5.59
CA VAL A 124 -4.36 10.73 4.56
C VAL A 124 -3.87 9.35 4.16
N VAL A 125 -3.90 9.06 2.86
CA VAL A 125 -3.40 7.80 2.31
C VAL A 125 -1.89 7.74 2.50
N ALA A 126 -1.47 6.98 3.52
CA ALA A 126 -0.07 6.73 3.78
C ALA A 126 0.57 5.94 2.62
N LYS A 127 1.89 6.05 2.52
CA LYS A 127 2.70 5.21 1.64
C LYS A 127 2.54 3.73 2.01
N ASP A 128 2.77 2.88 1.04
CA ASP A 128 2.78 1.45 1.23
C ASP A 128 3.94 0.99 2.15
N PRO A 129 3.96 -0.27 2.60
CA PRO A 129 5.00 -0.78 3.49
C PRO A 129 6.43 -0.75 2.93
N TRP A 130 6.58 -0.56 1.62
CA TRP A 130 7.85 -0.49 0.90
C TRP A 130 8.24 0.95 0.53
N GLY A 131 7.37 1.91 0.80
CA GLY A 131 7.59 3.34 0.59
C GLY A 131 7.06 3.89 -0.74
N ASN A 132 6.38 3.06 -1.53
CA ASN A 132 5.75 3.46 -2.78
C ASN A 132 4.33 3.99 -2.53
N SER A 133 3.81 4.72 -3.50
CA SER A 133 2.46 5.24 -3.48
C SER A 133 1.47 4.21 -4.02
N TYR A 134 0.30 4.14 -3.39
CA TYR A 134 -0.87 3.52 -4.03
C TYR A 134 -1.24 4.33 -5.28
N VAL A 135 -1.69 3.66 -6.34
CA VAL A 135 -2.04 4.30 -7.62
C VAL A 135 -3.40 3.82 -8.12
N THR A 136 -4.11 4.71 -8.80
CA THR A 136 -5.38 4.42 -9.46
C THR A 136 -5.45 5.10 -10.82
N ASN A 137 -5.89 4.34 -11.82
CA ASN A 137 -6.21 4.89 -13.13
C ASN A 137 -7.59 5.56 -13.12
N ALA A 138 -7.64 6.86 -12.84
CA ALA A 138 -8.90 7.59 -12.67
C ALA A 138 -9.62 7.83 -14.00
N ASN A 139 -8.92 7.81 -15.15
CA ASN A 139 -9.57 7.96 -16.45
C ASN A 139 -10.64 6.87 -16.72
N ALA A 140 -10.46 5.68 -16.15
CA ALA A 140 -11.35 4.55 -16.33
C ALA A 140 -12.69 4.77 -15.60
N PHE A 141 -12.77 5.69 -14.64
CA PHE A 141 -14.03 6.07 -14.01
C PHE A 141 -15.03 6.70 -14.99
N ALA A 142 -14.54 7.38 -16.03
CA ALA A 142 -15.37 8.04 -17.04
C ALA A 142 -15.88 7.06 -18.11
N VAL A 143 -15.24 5.89 -18.27
CA VAL A 143 -15.55 4.92 -19.32
C VAL A 143 -16.39 3.78 -18.74
N ALA A 144 -17.62 3.62 -19.22
CA ALA A 144 -18.50 2.54 -18.76
C ALA A 144 -17.93 1.15 -19.10
N GLY A 145 -17.83 0.28 -18.09
CA GLY A 145 -17.36 -1.10 -18.25
C GLY A 145 -15.84 -1.29 -18.23
N GLN A 146 -15.06 -0.21 -18.04
CA GLN A 146 -13.63 -0.31 -17.77
C GLN A 146 -13.40 -0.59 -16.28
N PRO A 147 -12.55 -1.56 -15.94
CA PRO A 147 -12.19 -1.80 -14.55
C PRO A 147 -11.31 -0.68 -14.02
N VAL A 148 -11.49 -0.33 -12.75
CA VAL A 148 -10.61 0.61 -12.07
C VAL A 148 -9.79 -0.12 -11.01
N TRP A 149 -8.47 0.02 -11.11
CA TRP A 149 -7.52 -0.60 -10.20
C TRP A 149 -7.08 0.38 -9.13
N ILE A 150 -7.09 -0.08 -7.87
CA ILE A 150 -6.38 0.55 -6.76
C ILE A 150 -5.27 -0.43 -6.38
N ILE A 151 -4.02 -0.05 -6.59
CA ILE A 151 -2.90 -0.99 -6.55
C ILE A 151 -1.65 -0.40 -5.91
N SER A 152 -0.88 -1.27 -5.26
CA SER A 152 0.46 -1.08 -4.75
C SER A 152 1.41 -1.89 -5.62
N ALA A 153 2.55 -1.32 -6.02
CA ALA A 153 3.57 -1.99 -6.82
C ALA A 153 4.48 -2.95 -6.02
N GLY A 154 4.11 -3.26 -4.78
CA GLY A 154 4.83 -4.24 -3.98
C GLY A 154 6.27 -3.87 -3.59
N PRO A 155 7.03 -4.86 -3.08
CA PRO A 155 8.45 -4.78 -2.74
C PRO A 155 9.38 -4.29 -3.86
N ASN A 156 9.12 -4.66 -5.11
CA ASN A 156 9.99 -4.33 -6.23
C ASN A 156 9.80 -2.87 -6.72
N GLY A 157 8.65 -2.25 -6.40
CA GLY A 157 8.29 -0.89 -6.82
C GLY A 157 8.03 -0.73 -8.33
N ILE A 158 7.89 -1.84 -9.05
CA ILE A 158 7.60 -1.93 -10.47
C ILE A 158 6.18 -2.44 -10.62
N LEU A 159 5.33 -1.66 -11.29
CA LEU A 159 3.97 -2.10 -11.53
C LEU A 159 3.94 -3.10 -12.69
N GLU A 160 3.38 -4.28 -12.44
CA GLU A 160 3.31 -5.37 -13.44
C GLU A 160 1.87 -5.66 -13.88
N THR A 161 0.87 -5.13 -13.16
CA THR A 161 -0.55 -5.34 -13.46
C THR A 161 -1.08 -4.24 -14.39
N PRO A 162 -1.38 -4.54 -15.67
CA PRO A 162 -1.95 -3.56 -16.58
C PRO A 162 -3.40 -3.23 -16.25
N THR A 163 -3.86 -2.06 -16.68
CA THR A 163 -5.20 -1.56 -16.36
C THR A 163 -6.34 -2.45 -16.86
N ASN A 164 -6.11 -3.23 -17.91
CA ASN A 164 -7.09 -4.13 -18.52
C ASN A 164 -7.08 -5.56 -17.94
N SER A 165 -6.21 -5.85 -16.97
CA SER A 165 -6.13 -7.18 -16.36
C SER A 165 -7.41 -7.56 -15.61
N ALA A 166 -7.77 -8.84 -15.66
CA ALA A 166 -8.92 -9.37 -14.93
C ALA A 166 -8.63 -9.59 -13.44
N ALA A 167 -7.37 -9.87 -13.10
CA ALA A 167 -6.87 -10.08 -11.76
C ALA A 167 -5.38 -9.71 -11.71
N VAL A 168 -4.84 -9.50 -10.51
CA VAL A 168 -3.38 -9.50 -10.29
C VAL A 168 -2.89 -10.91 -10.62
N ALA A 169 -1.83 -11.02 -11.42
CA ALA A 169 -1.31 -12.32 -11.87
C ALA A 169 -0.73 -13.15 -10.71
N ASP A 170 -0.68 -14.47 -10.86
CA ASP A 170 0.01 -15.32 -9.89
C ASP A 170 1.52 -15.17 -10.04
N GLY A 171 2.22 -14.91 -8.93
CA GLY A 171 3.69 -14.81 -8.89
C GLY A 171 4.25 -13.40 -9.09
N ILE A 172 3.41 -12.39 -9.25
CA ILE A 172 3.81 -10.97 -9.13
C ILE A 172 3.59 -10.48 -7.70
N ASP A 173 4.29 -9.41 -7.32
CA ASP A 173 4.28 -8.87 -5.95
C ASP A 173 3.35 -7.65 -5.78
N ASP A 174 2.68 -7.25 -6.87
CA ASP A 174 1.61 -6.28 -6.88
C ASP A 174 0.47 -6.66 -5.92
N VAL A 175 -0.05 -5.68 -5.19
CA VAL A 175 -1.21 -5.86 -4.31
C VAL A 175 -2.27 -4.86 -4.67
N GLY A 176 -3.38 -5.33 -5.24
CA GLY A 176 -4.44 -4.45 -5.71
C GLY A 176 -5.84 -5.02 -5.59
N VAL A 177 -6.81 -4.10 -5.58
CA VAL A 177 -8.23 -4.40 -5.63
C VAL A 177 -8.83 -3.70 -6.83
N ARG A 178 -9.71 -4.41 -7.52
CA ARG A 178 -10.47 -3.89 -8.66
C ARG A 178 -11.83 -3.41 -8.19
N ILE A 179 -12.20 -2.19 -8.57
CA ILE A 179 -13.54 -1.63 -8.36
C ILE A 179 -14.22 -1.34 -9.69
N LYS A 180 -15.47 -1.79 -9.78
CA LYS A 180 -16.35 -1.73 -10.95
C LYS A 180 -15.81 -2.40 -12.22
#